data_AF-A0A2P7NQX2-F1
#
_entry.id   AF-A0A2P7NQX2-F1
#
_cell.length_a   1.000
_cell.length_b   1.000
_cell.length_c   1.000
_cell.angle_alpha   90.00
_cell.angle_beta   90.00
_cell.angle_gamma   90.00
#
_symmetry.space_group_name_H-M   'P 1'
#
loop_
_entity.id
_entity.type
_entity.pdbx_description
1 polymer ?
#
loop_
_entity_poly.entity_id
_entity_poly.type
_entity_poly.pdbx_seq_one_letter_code
_entity_poly.pdbx_strand_id
1 'polypeptide(L)'
;MPRFIYIPPGAGAAGPAGPKSGPPFTFSTSLTDANPGIGKFQLSAADINGADFLYIHTTTNDGYDMTEDFNVYEVGGRLYFEQSVGNKRATFQITSIEFKTTYWKIGIIRISGVNFIVGSYVLTYFDAAETRTYENLSDPDLPEAGANPGMAIILNNVSGNPGGQKCLAVSDGTVYGVIGRAVLEHDNETHALVFPNTGLAWTASNVGGLVKLTSSAAHGLTGGMCDGKASLHIGTASTGFGLYDLLPITTVISTTEIQTSFPWPGGTPANPLITEVGVTAQLKPTKTPPLKANSRIIIDANYIASGSNQKTVIVKLGGNDIFTPSVITT
;
A
#
# COMPACT_ATOMS: atom_id res chain seq x y z
N MET A 1 -43.21 5.18 -35.15
CA MET A 1 -43.21 5.27 -33.68
C MET A 1 -42.17 6.30 -33.26
N PRO A 2 -42.51 7.32 -32.45
CA PRO A 2 -41.54 8.34 -32.05
C PRO A 2 -40.48 7.75 -31.11
N ARG A 3 -39.21 8.03 -31.39
CA ARG A 3 -38.06 7.58 -30.61
C ARG A 3 -37.81 8.62 -29.50
N PHE A 4 -38.12 8.26 -28.25
CA PHE A 4 -37.76 9.09 -27.11
C PHE A 4 -36.24 9.05 -26.90
N ILE A 5 -35.58 10.19 -27.02
CA ILE A 5 -34.17 10.37 -26.63
C ILE A 5 -34.19 10.73 -25.15
N TYR A 6 -33.73 9.81 -24.31
CA TYR A 6 -33.45 10.09 -22.91
C TYR A 6 -32.18 10.94 -22.83
N ILE A 7 -32.34 12.23 -22.58
CA ILE A 7 -31.23 13.11 -22.19
C ILE A 7 -31.19 13.05 -20.66
N PRO A 8 -30.21 12.34 -20.04
CA PRO A 8 -30.09 12.37 -18.58
C PRO A 8 -29.88 13.82 -18.13
N PRO A 9 -30.49 14.25 -17.01
CA PRO A 9 -30.20 15.55 -16.44
C PRO A 9 -28.69 15.63 -16.17
N GLY A 10 -28.06 16.72 -16.60
CA GLY A 10 -26.64 16.94 -16.34
C GLY A 10 -26.36 16.75 -14.86
N ALA A 11 -25.35 15.94 -14.53
CA ALA A 11 -24.93 15.73 -13.15
C ALA A 11 -24.71 17.12 -12.52
N GLY A 12 -25.51 17.44 -11.49
CA GLY A 12 -25.32 18.68 -10.75
C GLY A 12 -23.90 18.76 -10.21
N ALA A 13 -23.34 19.97 -10.15
CA ALA A 13 -22.03 20.17 -9.52
C ALA A 13 -22.02 19.50 -8.14
N ALA A 14 -20.98 18.71 -7.85
CA ALA A 14 -20.83 18.09 -6.55
C ALA A 14 -20.97 19.17 -5.47
N GLY A 15 -21.81 18.93 -4.47
CA GLY A 15 -21.97 19.84 -3.34
C GLY A 15 -20.64 20.05 -2.61
N PRO A 16 -20.49 21.15 -1.84
CA PRO A 16 -19.31 21.35 -1.02
C PRO A 16 -19.11 20.14 -0.10
N ALA A 17 -17.89 19.62 -0.02
CA ALA A 17 -17.57 18.59 0.98
C ALA A 17 -17.90 19.14 2.37
N GLY A 18 -18.63 18.36 3.17
CA GLY A 18 -18.94 18.73 4.55
C GLY A 18 -17.68 18.97 5.38
N PRO A 19 -17.77 19.72 6.49
CA PRO A 19 -16.62 19.97 7.36
C PRO A 19 -16.02 18.65 7.85
N LYS A 20 -14.68 18.57 7.86
CA LYS A 20 -13.96 17.43 8.42
C LYS A 20 -14.20 17.37 9.93
N SER A 21 -14.36 16.16 10.48
CA SER A 21 -14.71 15.94 11.89
C SER A 21 -13.50 16.10 12.81
N GLY A 22 -13.68 16.87 13.89
CA GLY A 22 -12.71 17.07 14.98
C GLY A 22 -12.55 18.55 15.39
N PRO A 23 -11.83 18.84 16.48
CA PRO A 23 -11.65 20.19 16.99
C PRO A 23 -10.91 21.11 15.99
N PRO A 24 -11.53 22.23 15.55
CA PRO A 24 -10.94 23.10 14.55
C PRO A 24 -9.99 24.15 15.16
N PHE A 25 -8.80 24.30 14.58
CA PHE A 25 -7.85 25.37 14.91
C PHE A 25 -7.33 26.07 13.66
N THR A 26 -6.90 27.33 13.79
CA THR A 26 -6.22 28.07 12.72
C THR A 26 -4.71 28.06 12.94
N PHE A 27 -3.94 27.71 11.90
CA PHE A 27 -2.48 27.81 11.99
C PHE A 27 -2.03 29.28 11.99
N SER A 28 -1.18 29.63 12.95
CA SER A 28 -0.49 30.91 13.08
C SER A 28 0.98 30.77 12.69
N THR A 29 1.52 31.78 12.01
CA THR A 29 2.93 31.83 11.59
C THR A 29 3.85 32.48 12.63
N SER A 30 3.33 32.86 13.80
CA SER A 30 4.18 33.36 14.88
C SER A 30 5.05 32.23 15.42
N LEU A 31 6.29 32.55 15.76
CA LEU A 31 7.31 31.61 16.25
C LEU A 31 7.65 31.84 17.73
N THR A 32 6.95 32.76 18.38
CA THR A 32 7.20 33.13 19.77
C THR A 32 6.65 32.07 20.72
N ASP A 33 7.39 31.75 21.78
CA ASP A 33 6.89 30.94 22.89
C ASP A 33 5.84 31.74 23.71
N ALA A 34 4.61 31.76 23.22
CA ALA A 34 3.51 32.53 23.77
C ALA A 34 2.16 31.94 23.33
N ASN A 35 1.08 32.43 23.94
CA ASN A 35 -0.27 32.09 23.52
C ASN A 35 -0.45 32.44 22.02
N PRO A 36 -0.84 31.48 21.16
CA PRO A 36 -1.01 31.70 19.71
C PRO A 36 -2.25 32.57 19.36
N GLY A 37 -3.12 32.83 20.33
CA GLY A 37 -4.42 33.48 20.20
C GLY A 37 -5.57 32.48 20.19
N ILE A 38 -6.78 32.96 20.53
CA ILE A 38 -8.00 32.13 20.57
C ILE A 38 -8.20 31.40 19.25
N GLY A 39 -8.51 30.10 19.31
CA GLY A 39 -8.73 29.25 18.15
C GLY A 39 -7.45 28.85 17.40
N LYS A 40 -6.26 29.25 17.85
CA LYS A 40 -5.04 29.08 17.08
C LYS A 40 -4.10 28.03 17.64
N PHE A 41 -3.25 27.53 16.75
CA PHE A 41 -2.04 26.80 17.10
C PHE A 41 -0.85 27.33 16.28
N GLN A 42 0.36 27.14 16.77
CA GLN A 42 1.59 27.50 16.06
C GLN A 42 2.75 26.57 16.45
N LEU A 43 3.84 26.64 15.69
CA LEU A 43 5.05 25.89 15.94
C LEU A 43 6.16 26.80 16.47
N SER A 44 7.14 26.23 17.17
CA SER A 44 8.33 26.95 17.60
C SER A 44 9.33 27.26 16.48
N ALA A 45 9.05 26.83 15.24
CA ALA A 45 9.89 27.05 14.08
C ALA A 45 9.06 27.34 12.82
N ALA A 46 9.71 27.94 11.82
CA ALA A 46 9.08 28.34 10.54
C ALA A 46 8.64 27.13 9.69
N ASP A 47 9.19 25.95 9.97
CA ASP A 47 8.87 24.71 9.29
C ASP A 47 8.65 23.57 10.29
N ILE A 48 7.99 22.51 9.82
CA ILE A 48 7.66 21.36 10.67
C ILE A 48 8.88 20.49 10.99
N ASN A 49 10.02 20.68 10.33
CA ASN A 49 11.22 19.87 10.53
C ASN A 49 12.07 20.39 11.70
N GLY A 50 12.09 21.70 11.92
CA GLY A 50 12.82 22.35 13.01
C GLY A 50 11.98 22.65 14.24
N ALA A 51 10.72 22.22 14.28
CA ALA A 51 9.81 22.51 15.39
C ALA A 51 9.97 21.50 16.52
N ASP A 52 10.43 21.98 17.68
CA ASP A 52 10.52 21.19 18.92
C ASP A 52 9.26 21.34 19.79
N PHE A 53 8.48 22.41 19.60
CA PHE A 53 7.26 22.66 20.35
C PHE A 53 6.09 23.07 19.44
N LEU A 54 4.90 22.68 19.87
CA LEU A 54 3.61 23.16 19.38
C LEU A 54 2.91 23.91 20.51
N TYR A 55 2.37 25.08 20.20
CA TYR A 55 1.57 25.88 21.10
C TYR A 55 0.14 25.89 20.61
N ILE A 56 -0.83 25.59 21.47
CA ILE A 56 -2.24 25.48 21.07
C ILE A 56 -3.14 26.11 22.12
N HIS A 57 -4.05 26.97 21.69
CA HIS A 57 -5.01 27.59 22.61
C HIS A 57 -5.90 26.53 23.24
N THR A 58 -6.38 26.78 24.46
CA THR A 58 -7.38 25.92 25.12
C THR A 58 -8.75 25.92 24.43
N THR A 59 -8.95 26.77 23.42
CA THR A 59 -10.25 26.99 22.80
C THR A 59 -10.08 26.90 21.30
N THR A 60 -10.95 26.13 20.65
CA THR A 60 -11.02 25.97 19.21
C THR A 60 -11.56 27.22 18.51
N ASN A 61 -11.47 27.24 17.18
CA ASN A 61 -12.02 28.31 16.34
C ASN A 61 -13.55 28.49 16.49
N ASP A 62 -14.27 27.42 16.84
CA ASP A 62 -15.72 27.42 17.03
C ASP A 62 -16.15 27.62 18.50
N GLY A 63 -15.19 27.88 19.40
CA GLY A 63 -15.47 28.25 20.79
C GLY A 63 -15.58 27.08 21.77
N TYR A 64 -15.28 25.85 21.34
CA TYR A 64 -15.20 24.69 22.22
C TYR A 64 -13.94 24.75 23.10
N ASP A 65 -14.09 24.49 24.39
CA ASP A 65 -12.99 24.45 25.37
C ASP A 65 -12.41 23.04 25.46
N MET A 66 -11.15 22.90 25.05
CA MET A 66 -10.37 21.66 25.03
C MET A 66 -9.52 21.45 26.28
N THR A 67 -9.69 22.23 27.34
CA THR A 67 -8.83 22.12 28.53
C THR A 67 -8.82 20.71 29.10
N GLU A 68 -9.99 20.07 29.23
CA GLU A 68 -10.08 18.68 29.72
C GLU A 68 -9.59 17.66 28.70
N ASP A 69 -9.82 17.88 27.40
CA ASP A 69 -9.29 17.01 26.34
C ASP A 69 -7.76 16.98 26.35
N PHE A 70 -7.09 18.12 26.50
CA PHE A 70 -5.63 18.17 26.58
C PHE A 70 -5.08 17.60 27.88
N ASN A 71 -5.85 17.60 28.98
CA ASN A 71 -5.45 16.97 30.24
C ASN A 71 -5.28 15.44 30.12
N VAL A 72 -6.02 14.79 29.20
CA VAL A 72 -5.92 13.34 28.99
C VAL A 72 -4.83 12.96 27.98
N TYR A 73 -4.18 13.94 27.35
CA TYR A 73 -3.08 13.66 26.43
C TYR A 73 -1.85 13.20 27.21
N GLU A 74 -1.08 12.29 26.61
CA GLU A 74 0.08 11.71 27.26
C GLU A 74 1.35 11.76 26.40
N VAL A 75 2.50 11.75 27.07
CA VAL A 75 3.81 11.61 26.41
C VAL A 75 3.86 10.26 25.70
N GLY A 76 4.30 10.25 24.44
CA GLY A 76 4.24 9.08 23.58
C GLY A 76 3.00 9.01 22.69
N GLY A 77 1.94 9.74 23.02
CA GLY A 77 0.77 9.94 22.16
C GLY A 77 1.11 10.73 20.90
N ARG A 78 0.14 10.85 19.98
CA ARG A 78 0.34 11.50 18.67
C ARG A 78 -0.74 12.53 18.37
N LEU A 79 -0.32 13.60 17.70
CA LEU A 79 -1.19 14.65 17.18
C LEU A 79 -1.21 14.57 15.66
N TYR A 80 -2.40 14.54 15.06
CA TYR A 80 -2.60 14.63 13.62
C TYR A 80 -3.41 15.88 13.28
N PHE A 81 -2.87 16.67 12.36
CA PHE A 81 -3.51 17.86 11.83
C PHE A 81 -3.85 17.66 10.37
N GLU A 82 -5.09 17.95 9.99
CA GLU A 82 -5.54 17.97 8.60
C GLU A 82 -6.21 19.28 8.26
N GLN A 83 -5.81 19.89 7.14
CA GLN A 83 -6.42 21.14 6.70
C GLN A 83 -7.91 20.96 6.41
N SER A 84 -8.77 21.75 7.04
CA SER A 84 -10.22 21.68 6.90
C SER A 84 -10.66 21.85 5.45
N VAL A 85 -10.03 22.82 4.75
CA VAL A 85 -10.20 23.07 3.33
C VAL A 85 -8.84 23.03 2.66
N GLY A 86 -8.54 21.93 1.97
CA GLY A 86 -7.26 21.68 1.31
C GLY A 86 -6.70 20.28 1.59
N ASN A 87 -5.40 20.12 1.35
CA ASN A 87 -4.72 18.81 1.36
C ASN A 87 -3.45 18.76 2.23
N LYS A 88 -3.21 19.77 3.07
CA LYS A 88 -2.06 19.79 3.98
C LYS A 88 -2.33 18.91 5.21
N ARG A 89 -1.35 18.08 5.58
CA ARG A 89 -1.41 17.15 6.72
C ARG A 89 -0.07 17.09 7.42
N ALA A 90 -0.08 16.95 8.75
CA ALA A 90 1.12 16.66 9.53
C ALA A 90 0.82 15.83 10.78
N THR A 91 1.79 15.02 11.18
CA THR A 91 1.71 14.15 12.36
C THR A 91 2.94 14.36 13.24
N PHE A 92 2.70 14.49 14.55
CA PHE A 92 3.72 14.66 15.57
C PHE A 92 3.55 13.62 16.68
N GLN A 93 4.67 13.17 17.26
CA GLN A 93 4.69 12.47 18.54
C GLN A 93 4.85 13.49 19.67
N ILE A 94 4.15 13.29 20.78
CA ILE A 94 4.23 14.14 21.98
C ILE A 94 5.44 13.70 22.82
N THR A 95 6.29 14.64 23.21
CA THR A 95 7.46 14.43 24.08
C THR A 95 7.33 15.09 25.45
N SER A 96 6.52 16.14 25.55
CA SER A 96 6.18 16.79 26.82
C SER A 96 4.85 17.51 26.68
N ILE A 97 4.18 17.75 27.81
CA ILE A 97 2.92 18.48 27.86
C ILE A 97 2.99 19.43 29.04
N GLU A 98 2.77 20.72 28.78
CA GLU A 98 2.79 21.76 29.80
C GLU A 98 1.60 22.71 29.61
N PHE A 99 0.76 22.85 30.63
CA PHE A 99 -0.31 23.83 30.63
C PHE A 99 0.21 25.23 30.97
N LYS A 100 -0.20 26.23 30.18
CA LYS A 100 0.18 27.64 30.32
C LYS A 100 -1.06 28.53 30.36
N THR A 101 -1.89 28.39 31.40
CA THR A 101 -3.10 29.19 31.74
C THR A 101 -4.18 29.35 30.65
N THR A 102 -3.82 29.77 29.44
CA THR A 102 -4.69 30.03 28.28
C THR A 102 -4.28 29.24 27.03
N TYR A 103 -3.18 28.49 27.10
CA TYR A 103 -2.71 27.62 26.02
C TYR A 103 -1.93 26.43 26.59
N TRP A 104 -1.66 25.46 25.74
CA TRP A 104 -0.79 24.32 26.02
C TRP A 104 0.49 24.44 25.21
N LYS A 105 1.62 24.17 25.87
CA LYS A 105 2.92 23.98 25.24
C LYS A 105 3.21 22.49 25.21
N ILE A 106 3.26 21.94 24.01
CA ILE A 106 3.43 20.51 23.77
C ILE A 106 4.79 20.32 23.09
N GLY A 107 5.69 19.59 23.73
CA GLY A 107 6.91 19.12 23.08
C GLY A 107 6.56 18.11 21.99
N ILE A 108 7.17 18.24 20.82
CA ILE A 108 6.83 17.43 19.65
C ILE A 108 8.07 16.89 18.94
N ILE A 109 7.93 15.73 18.31
CA ILE A 109 8.82 15.23 17.27
C ILE A 109 7.99 15.01 16.01
N ARG A 110 8.45 15.53 14.87
CA ARG A 110 7.81 15.27 13.58
C ARG A 110 7.89 13.78 13.23
N ILE A 111 6.74 13.19 12.91
CA ILE A 111 6.67 11.86 12.29
C ILE A 111 6.56 11.99 10.78
N SER A 112 5.62 12.78 10.28
CA SER A 112 5.36 12.92 8.84
C SER A 112 4.60 14.21 8.50
N GLY A 113 4.51 14.54 7.21
CA GLY A 113 3.69 15.64 6.71
C GLY A 113 4.41 16.73 5.95
N VAL A 114 3.70 17.83 5.69
CA VAL A 114 4.15 19.01 4.95
C VAL A 114 3.95 20.28 5.79
N ASN A 115 4.69 21.34 5.47
CA ASN A 115 4.56 22.64 6.15
C ASN A 115 3.10 23.13 6.15
N PHE A 116 2.70 23.65 7.30
CA PHE A 116 1.44 24.35 7.46
C PHE A 116 1.48 25.69 6.72
N ILE A 117 0.30 26.15 6.32
CA ILE A 117 0.05 27.50 5.82
C ILE A 117 -1.09 28.08 6.64
N VAL A 118 -1.24 29.40 6.66
CA VAL A 118 -2.37 30.02 7.37
C VAL A 118 -3.68 29.44 6.82
N GLY A 119 -4.47 28.86 7.70
CA GLY A 119 -5.69 28.15 7.35
C GLY A 119 -6.25 27.36 8.53
N SER A 120 -7.48 26.87 8.38
CA SER A 120 -8.10 26.01 9.39
C SER A 120 -7.65 24.57 9.22
N TYR A 121 -7.36 23.92 10.34
CA TYR A 121 -6.99 22.54 10.49
C TYR A 121 -7.86 21.89 11.56
N VAL A 122 -8.07 20.60 11.42
CA VAL A 122 -8.74 19.77 12.41
C VAL A 122 -7.69 18.93 13.11
N LEU A 123 -7.78 18.88 14.44
CA LEU A 123 -6.91 18.07 15.29
C LEU A 123 -7.53 16.69 15.54
N THR A 124 -6.69 15.66 15.54
CA THR A 124 -7.01 14.32 16.05
C THR A 124 -5.89 13.86 16.96
N TYR A 125 -6.24 13.28 18.10
CA TYR A 125 -5.30 12.72 19.08
C TYR A 125 -5.36 11.20 19.08
N PHE A 126 -4.20 10.58 19.27
CA PHE A 126 -4.04 9.15 19.51
C PHE A 126 -3.24 8.96 20.79
N ASP A 127 -3.71 8.12 21.69
CA ASP A 127 -3.02 7.85 22.95
C ASP A 127 -1.71 7.05 22.74
N ALA A 128 -0.90 6.91 23.79
CA ALA A 128 0.37 6.18 23.73
C ALA A 128 0.16 4.66 23.76
N ALA A 129 -0.98 4.18 24.25
CA ALA A 129 -1.37 2.76 24.25
C ALA A 129 -1.90 2.30 22.88
N GLU A 130 -2.35 3.22 22.03
CA GLU A 130 -2.76 3.10 20.63
C GLU A 130 -1.53 2.76 19.78
N THR A 131 -1.11 1.52 20.01
CA THR A 131 -0.04 0.79 19.37
C THR A 131 -0.59 -0.19 18.34
N ARG A 132 -1.92 -0.42 18.37
CA ARG A 132 -2.60 -1.35 17.47
C ARG A 132 -2.44 -0.87 16.04
N THR A 133 -1.57 -1.59 15.35
CA THR A 133 -1.56 -1.61 13.90
C THR A 133 -2.38 -2.81 13.46
N TYR A 134 -3.31 -2.55 12.56
CA TYR A 134 -4.08 -3.61 11.92
C TYR A 134 -3.29 -4.14 10.74
N GLU A 135 -3.37 -5.43 10.43
CA GLU A 135 -2.63 -5.96 9.28
C GLU A 135 -3.08 -5.31 7.97
N ASN A 136 -4.39 -5.11 7.81
CA ASN A 136 -5.01 -4.53 6.62
C ASN A 136 -6.47 -4.15 6.92
N LEU A 137 -7.21 -3.71 5.90
CA LEU A 137 -8.62 -3.31 6.01
C LEU A 137 -9.61 -4.49 6.22
N SER A 138 -9.10 -5.73 6.21
CA SER A 138 -9.88 -6.95 6.47
C SER A 138 -9.50 -7.60 7.81
N ASP A 139 -8.73 -6.90 8.65
CA ASP A 139 -8.36 -7.36 9.98
C ASP A 139 -9.64 -7.59 10.82
N PRO A 140 -9.83 -8.77 11.43
CA PRO A 140 -11.03 -9.08 12.19
C PRO A 140 -11.19 -8.23 13.45
N ASP A 141 -10.10 -7.67 13.97
CA ASP A 141 -10.11 -6.79 15.15
C ASP A 141 -10.30 -5.32 14.78
N LEU A 142 -10.45 -5.01 13.49
CA LEU A 142 -10.73 -3.66 13.00
C LEU A 142 -12.09 -3.18 13.55
N PRO A 143 -12.16 -2.02 14.23
CA PRO A 143 -13.42 -1.49 14.70
C PRO A 143 -14.34 -1.20 13.51
N GLU A 144 -15.65 -1.47 13.63
CA GLU A 144 -16.59 -1.31 12.51
C GLU A 144 -16.61 0.13 11.98
N ALA A 145 -16.42 0.30 10.67
CA ALA A 145 -16.40 1.63 10.04
C ALA A 145 -17.73 2.39 10.23
N GLY A 146 -18.86 1.68 10.12
CA GLY A 146 -20.20 2.26 10.23
C GLY A 146 -20.49 2.91 11.58
N ALA A 147 -19.95 2.35 12.66
CA ALA A 147 -20.11 2.88 14.01
C ALA A 147 -19.14 4.02 14.34
N ASN A 148 -18.09 4.21 13.53
CA ASN A 148 -16.97 5.11 13.84
C ASN A 148 -16.63 6.08 12.68
N PRO A 149 -17.56 6.97 12.23
CA PRO A 149 -17.27 7.91 11.15
C PRO A 149 -16.13 8.87 11.51
N GLY A 150 -15.16 9.04 10.62
CA GLY A 150 -14.00 9.91 10.84
C GLY A 150 -12.88 9.29 11.67
N MET A 151 -13.07 8.09 12.23
CA MET A 151 -12.02 7.42 12.99
C MET A 151 -10.85 7.05 12.08
N ALA A 152 -9.65 7.42 12.51
CA ALA A 152 -8.41 7.08 11.83
C ALA A 152 -7.77 5.87 12.51
N ILE A 153 -7.25 4.96 11.68
CA ILE A 153 -6.56 3.74 12.12
C ILE A 153 -5.21 3.64 11.40
N ILE A 154 -4.26 2.95 12.02
CA ILE A 154 -2.95 2.67 11.44
C ILE A 154 -2.96 1.23 10.93
N LEU A 155 -2.68 1.05 9.65
CA LEU A 155 -2.43 -0.27 9.09
C LEU A 155 -0.92 -0.50 9.06
N ASN A 156 -0.51 -1.73 9.33
CA ASN A 156 0.74 -2.26 8.84
C ASN A 156 0.78 -2.06 7.32
N ASN A 157 1.99 -2.02 6.78
CA ASN A 157 2.17 -1.78 5.36
C ASN A 157 1.27 -2.72 4.55
N VAL A 158 0.38 -2.15 3.73
CA VAL A 158 -0.61 -2.87 2.91
C VAL A 158 0.07 -3.84 1.94
N SER A 159 1.37 -3.66 1.68
CA SER A 159 2.20 -4.58 0.90
C SER A 159 2.63 -5.86 1.61
N GLY A 160 2.29 -6.05 2.89
CA GLY A 160 2.77 -7.19 3.68
C GLY A 160 4.28 -7.18 3.97
N ASN A 161 5.01 -6.09 3.69
CA ASN A 161 6.43 -5.97 4.03
C ASN A 161 6.56 -5.53 5.51
N PRO A 162 7.14 -6.36 6.40
CA PRO A 162 7.25 -6.08 7.83
C PRO A 162 8.04 -4.80 8.16
N GLY A 163 8.95 -4.38 7.28
CA GLY A 163 9.77 -3.18 7.45
C GLY A 163 9.31 -1.97 6.64
N GLY A 164 8.22 -2.09 5.88
CA GLY A 164 7.77 -0.99 5.02
C GLY A 164 6.93 0.07 5.75
N GLN A 165 6.71 1.19 5.07
CA GLN A 165 6.00 2.33 5.66
C GLN A 165 4.56 1.95 6.01
N LYS A 166 4.17 2.23 7.27
CA LYS A 166 2.79 2.12 7.74
C LYS A 166 1.89 3.08 6.96
N CYS A 167 0.61 2.77 6.86
CA CYS A 167 -0.36 3.65 6.23
C CYS A 167 -1.50 4.00 7.19
N LEU A 168 -2.17 5.11 6.93
CA LEU A 168 -3.35 5.52 7.68
C LEU A 168 -4.59 5.25 6.84
N ALA A 169 -5.64 4.78 7.48
CA ALA A 169 -6.98 4.73 6.88
C ALA A 169 -7.97 5.47 7.77
N VAL A 170 -8.98 6.08 7.15
CA VAL A 170 -10.03 6.84 7.84
C VAL A 170 -11.39 6.30 7.43
N SER A 171 -12.25 6.04 8.42
CA SER A 171 -13.63 5.67 8.19
C SER A 171 -14.43 6.84 7.61
N ASP A 172 -15.23 6.59 6.58
CA ASP A 172 -16.23 7.53 6.08
C ASP A 172 -17.64 7.31 6.66
N GLY A 173 -17.77 6.42 7.66
CA GLY A 173 -19.06 5.99 8.22
C GLY A 173 -19.70 4.84 7.44
N THR A 174 -19.02 4.25 6.47
CA THR A 174 -19.44 3.00 5.81
C THR A 174 -18.24 2.07 5.62
N VAL A 175 -17.09 2.58 5.21
CA VAL A 175 -15.85 1.83 5.01
C VAL A 175 -14.64 2.65 5.46
N TYR A 176 -13.52 1.96 5.71
CA TYR A 176 -12.22 2.63 5.82
C TYR A 176 -11.61 2.85 4.46
N GLY A 177 -11.11 4.06 4.21
CA GLY A 177 -10.31 4.38 3.04
C GLY A 177 -8.90 4.81 3.44
N VAL A 178 -7.88 4.25 2.79
CA VAL A 178 -6.49 4.68 2.97
C VAL A 178 -6.34 6.14 2.56
N ILE A 179 -5.65 6.93 3.38
CA ILE A 179 -5.36 8.34 3.14
C ILE A 179 -3.87 8.58 2.89
N GLY A 180 -3.58 9.52 1.99
CA GLY A 180 -2.21 9.87 1.62
C GLY A 180 -1.60 8.89 0.61
N ARG A 181 -0.28 8.74 0.64
CA ARG A 181 0.47 7.81 -0.22
C ARG A 181 0.75 6.55 0.58
N ALA A 182 0.38 5.40 0.03
CA ALA A 182 0.75 4.10 0.57
C ALA A 182 1.54 3.32 -0.49
N VAL A 183 2.52 2.54 -0.04
CA VAL A 183 3.17 1.54 -0.88
C VAL A 183 2.29 0.29 -0.84
N LEU A 184 1.70 -0.07 -1.97
CA LEU A 184 0.84 -1.25 -2.08
C LEU A 184 1.65 -2.52 -2.30
N GLU A 185 2.78 -2.41 -3.00
CA GLU A 185 3.74 -3.49 -3.13
C GLU A 185 5.15 -2.95 -3.30
N HIS A 186 6.12 -3.65 -2.70
CA HIS A 186 7.53 -3.51 -3.03
C HIS A 186 8.09 -4.91 -3.21
N ASP A 187 8.39 -5.29 -4.45
CA ASP A 187 8.98 -6.57 -4.75
C ASP A 187 10.50 -6.44 -4.77
N ASN A 188 11.15 -6.98 -3.74
CA ASN A 188 12.61 -7.01 -3.63
C ASN A 188 13.21 -8.26 -4.26
N GLU A 189 12.37 -9.18 -4.73
CA GLU A 189 12.81 -10.43 -5.32
C GLU A 189 13.05 -10.25 -6.82
N THR A 190 14.20 -10.75 -7.29
CA THR A 190 14.46 -10.85 -8.72
C THR A 190 13.76 -12.10 -9.25
N HIS A 191 12.61 -11.91 -9.89
CA HIS A 191 11.91 -13.00 -10.58
C HIS A 191 12.50 -13.21 -11.97
N ALA A 192 13.27 -14.28 -12.14
CA ALA A 192 13.78 -14.70 -13.43
C ALA A 192 12.94 -15.87 -13.95
N LEU A 193 12.02 -15.61 -14.88
CA LEU A 193 11.20 -16.63 -15.51
C LEU A 193 11.74 -17.06 -16.88
N VAL A 194 11.62 -18.34 -17.16
CA VAL A 194 11.85 -18.92 -18.49
C VAL A 194 10.62 -19.69 -18.96
N PHE A 195 10.42 -19.70 -20.28
CA PHE A 195 9.27 -20.31 -20.92
C PHE A 195 9.74 -21.38 -21.90
N PRO A 196 9.36 -22.66 -21.72
CA PRO A 196 9.68 -23.71 -22.67
C PRO A 196 8.86 -23.58 -23.97
N ASN A 197 9.21 -24.40 -24.96
CA ASN A 197 8.46 -24.55 -26.21
C ASN A 197 6.99 -24.96 -25.98
N THR A 198 6.16 -24.74 -26.99
CA THR A 198 4.72 -25.05 -26.95
C THR A 198 4.41 -26.52 -27.16
N GLY A 199 3.27 -26.99 -26.64
CA GLY A 199 2.71 -28.33 -26.88
C GLY A 199 3.44 -29.46 -26.14
N LEU A 200 4.11 -29.18 -25.03
CA LEU A 200 4.87 -30.17 -24.28
C LEU A 200 4.02 -30.81 -23.19
N ALA A 201 4.02 -32.14 -23.14
CA ALA A 201 3.53 -32.86 -21.97
C ALA A 201 4.69 -33.04 -20.98
N TRP A 202 4.43 -32.79 -19.70
CA TRP A 202 5.42 -32.89 -18.63
C TRP A 202 5.06 -34.00 -17.66
N THR A 203 6.04 -34.77 -17.24
CA THR A 203 5.94 -35.71 -16.13
C THR A 203 6.86 -35.28 -15.01
N ALA A 204 6.40 -35.41 -13.76
CA ALA A 204 7.18 -35.10 -12.57
C ALA A 204 7.60 -36.39 -11.85
N SER A 205 8.81 -36.42 -11.33
CA SER A 205 9.35 -37.53 -10.55
C SER A 205 10.11 -37.04 -9.32
N ASN A 206 10.17 -37.88 -8.29
CA ASN A 206 10.89 -37.57 -7.05
C ASN A 206 12.36 -37.98 -7.19
N VAL A 207 13.26 -37.00 -7.10
CA VAL A 207 14.70 -37.22 -7.03
C VAL A 207 15.22 -36.52 -5.78
N GLY A 208 15.58 -37.30 -4.75
CA GLY A 208 16.14 -36.76 -3.51
C GLY A 208 15.18 -35.85 -2.73
N GLY A 209 13.88 -36.04 -2.86
CA GLY A 209 12.86 -35.19 -2.23
C GLY A 209 12.51 -33.94 -3.04
N LEU A 210 13.03 -33.80 -4.26
CA LEU A 210 12.81 -32.66 -5.15
C LEU A 210 12.14 -33.11 -6.45
N VAL A 211 11.50 -32.17 -7.14
CA VAL A 211 10.86 -32.41 -8.44
C VAL A 211 11.90 -32.42 -9.55
N LYS A 212 11.97 -33.56 -10.26
CA LYS A 212 12.57 -33.66 -11.61
C LYS A 212 11.45 -33.68 -12.64
N LEU A 213 11.58 -32.87 -13.69
CA LEU A 213 10.64 -32.76 -14.79
C LEU A 213 11.21 -33.43 -16.04
N THR A 214 10.37 -34.19 -16.75
CA THR A 214 10.68 -34.76 -18.07
C THR A 214 9.61 -34.31 -19.06
N SER A 215 10.01 -33.67 -20.16
CA SER A 215 9.12 -33.26 -21.24
C SER A 215 9.03 -34.33 -22.33
N SER A 216 7.89 -34.37 -23.02
CA SER A 216 7.64 -35.28 -24.15
C SER A 216 8.48 -35.01 -25.39
N ALA A 217 9.07 -33.83 -25.49
CA ALA A 217 9.95 -33.40 -26.58
C ALA A 217 10.93 -32.32 -26.10
N ALA A 218 11.78 -31.81 -26.99
CA ALA A 218 12.80 -30.82 -26.65
C ALA A 218 12.19 -29.51 -26.12
N HIS A 219 12.54 -29.13 -24.88
CA HIS A 219 11.91 -27.98 -24.21
C HIS A 219 12.50 -26.61 -24.60
N GLY A 220 13.66 -26.57 -25.27
CA GLY A 220 14.26 -25.32 -25.78
C GLY A 220 15.01 -24.47 -24.75
N LEU A 221 15.31 -25.01 -23.56
CA LEU A 221 16.04 -24.31 -22.49
C LEU A 221 17.49 -24.77 -22.44
N THR A 222 18.41 -23.91 -22.01
CA THR A 222 19.85 -24.19 -21.98
C THR A 222 20.46 -23.90 -20.61
N GLY A 223 21.40 -24.76 -20.18
CA GLY A 223 21.98 -24.71 -18.83
C GLY A 223 22.69 -23.40 -18.47
N GLY A 224 23.36 -22.72 -19.42
CA GLY A 224 24.04 -21.45 -19.13
C GLY A 224 23.11 -20.30 -18.71
N MET A 225 21.88 -20.30 -19.24
CA MET A 225 20.87 -19.28 -18.98
C MET A 225 19.96 -19.63 -17.80
N CYS A 226 19.72 -20.91 -17.55
CA CYS A 226 18.69 -21.36 -16.62
C CYS A 226 19.25 -21.84 -15.27
N ASP A 227 20.43 -22.47 -15.26
CA ASP A 227 20.91 -23.21 -14.09
C ASP A 227 21.18 -22.29 -12.91
N GLY A 228 20.42 -22.49 -11.82
CA GLY A 228 20.49 -21.69 -10.59
C GLY A 228 20.05 -20.24 -10.77
N LYS A 229 19.45 -19.89 -11.91
CA LYS A 229 19.16 -18.51 -12.29
C LYS A 229 17.70 -18.26 -12.63
N ALA A 230 16.93 -19.27 -13.04
CA ALA A 230 15.57 -19.08 -13.53
C ALA A 230 14.59 -20.11 -12.98
N SER A 231 13.31 -19.80 -13.07
CA SER A 231 12.20 -20.65 -12.64
C SER A 231 11.23 -20.92 -13.80
N LEU A 232 10.59 -22.08 -13.74
CA LEU A 232 9.40 -22.40 -14.54
C LEU A 232 8.15 -21.96 -13.78
N HIS A 233 7.12 -21.55 -14.51
CA HIS A 233 5.85 -21.07 -13.93
C HIS A 233 4.71 -22.05 -14.22
N ILE A 234 3.96 -22.45 -13.18
CA ILE A 234 2.76 -23.28 -13.32
C ILE A 234 1.59 -22.41 -13.78
N GLY A 235 1.14 -22.64 -15.02
CA GLY A 235 0.05 -21.87 -15.64
C GLY A 235 -1.35 -22.39 -15.31
N THR A 236 -1.47 -23.61 -14.80
CA THR A 236 -2.74 -24.21 -14.40
C THR A 236 -2.50 -25.16 -13.23
N ALA A 237 -3.29 -25.02 -12.16
CA ALA A 237 -3.17 -25.87 -10.99
C ALA A 237 -3.41 -27.35 -11.35
N SER A 238 -2.65 -28.23 -10.71
CA SER A 238 -2.83 -29.68 -10.78
C SER A 238 -2.48 -30.33 -9.44
N THR A 239 -2.78 -31.62 -9.25
CA THR A 239 -2.49 -32.30 -7.99
C THR A 239 -1.00 -32.23 -7.67
N GLY A 240 -0.63 -31.55 -6.58
CA GLY A 240 0.77 -31.35 -6.16
C GLY A 240 1.44 -30.08 -6.71
N PHE A 241 0.76 -29.31 -7.57
CA PHE A 241 1.27 -28.06 -8.14
C PHE A 241 0.20 -26.97 -8.10
N GLY A 242 0.43 -25.94 -7.30
CA GLY A 242 -0.42 -24.77 -7.19
C GLY A 242 -0.38 -23.90 -8.46
N LEU A 243 -1.48 -23.21 -8.72
CA LEU A 243 -1.48 -22.15 -9.73
C LEU A 243 -0.49 -21.06 -9.32
N TYR A 244 0.35 -20.60 -10.26
CA TYR A 244 1.41 -19.60 -10.04
C TYR A 244 2.62 -20.09 -9.23
N ASP A 245 2.70 -21.39 -8.92
CA ASP A 245 3.91 -21.95 -8.33
C ASP A 245 5.12 -21.71 -9.25
N LEU A 246 6.23 -21.30 -8.64
CA LEU A 246 7.51 -21.14 -9.31
C LEU A 246 8.39 -22.35 -8.98
N LEU A 247 8.90 -23.00 -10.02
CA LEU A 247 9.78 -24.17 -9.92
C LEU A 247 11.21 -23.72 -10.27
N PRO A 248 12.07 -23.40 -9.27
CA PRO A 248 13.40 -22.91 -9.56
C PRO A 248 14.25 -24.01 -10.18
N ILE A 249 14.86 -23.71 -11.32
CA ILE A 249 15.69 -24.65 -12.06
C ILE A 249 17.05 -24.72 -11.37
N THR A 250 17.40 -25.91 -10.88
CA THR A 250 18.75 -26.18 -10.41
C THR A 250 19.66 -26.50 -11.58
N THR A 251 19.21 -27.36 -12.50
CA THR A 251 20.02 -27.79 -13.65
C THR A 251 19.14 -28.27 -14.81
N VAL A 252 19.46 -27.84 -16.03
CA VAL A 252 18.97 -28.46 -17.27
C VAL A 252 19.83 -29.70 -17.56
N ILE A 253 19.27 -30.89 -17.33
CA ILE A 253 20.01 -32.17 -17.44
C ILE A 253 20.20 -32.55 -18.91
N SER A 254 19.16 -32.38 -19.72
CA SER A 254 19.17 -32.70 -21.15
C SER A 254 18.18 -31.82 -21.90
N THR A 255 17.96 -32.06 -23.19
CA THR A 255 16.93 -31.33 -23.95
C THR A 255 15.50 -31.66 -23.53
N THR A 256 15.31 -32.72 -22.73
CA THR A 256 13.99 -33.19 -22.28
C THR A 256 13.89 -33.31 -20.77
N GLU A 257 14.93 -32.97 -20.00
CA GLU A 257 14.95 -33.20 -18.55
C GLU A 257 15.50 -31.99 -17.79
N ILE A 258 14.81 -31.63 -16.71
CA ILE A 258 15.15 -30.50 -15.86
C ILE A 258 15.06 -30.92 -14.39
N GLN A 259 16.09 -30.61 -13.62
CA GLN A 259 16.07 -30.70 -12.16
C GLN A 259 15.66 -29.36 -11.57
N THR A 260 14.74 -29.41 -10.60
CA THR A 260 14.31 -28.22 -9.84
C THR A 260 14.68 -28.35 -8.36
N SER A 261 14.66 -27.23 -7.64
CA SER A 261 14.71 -27.21 -6.18
C SER A 261 13.31 -27.17 -5.53
N PHE A 262 12.25 -27.36 -6.33
CA PHE A 262 10.90 -27.41 -5.81
C PHE A 262 10.69 -28.70 -5.00
N PRO A 263 10.20 -28.63 -3.75
CA PRO A 263 9.96 -29.81 -2.93
C PRO A 263 9.01 -30.79 -3.59
N TRP A 264 9.29 -32.09 -3.47
CA TRP A 264 8.36 -33.12 -3.93
C TRP A 264 7.04 -33.03 -3.12
N PRO A 265 5.88 -32.84 -3.78
CA PRO A 265 4.61 -32.64 -3.08
C PRO A 265 4.08 -33.90 -2.37
N GLY A 266 4.73 -35.06 -2.54
CA GLY A 266 4.28 -36.34 -2.00
C GLY A 266 3.25 -37.03 -2.90
N GLY A 267 2.95 -38.29 -2.58
CA GLY A 267 1.96 -39.09 -3.31
C GLY A 267 2.26 -39.27 -4.80
N THR A 268 1.20 -39.34 -5.61
CA THR A 268 1.24 -39.40 -7.08
C THR A 268 0.72 -38.06 -7.62
N PRO A 269 1.58 -37.05 -7.83
CA PRO A 269 1.14 -35.78 -8.39
C PRO A 269 0.66 -35.98 -9.82
N ALA A 270 -0.20 -35.06 -10.26
CA ALA A 270 -0.59 -34.98 -11.65
C ALA A 270 0.57 -34.41 -12.49
N ASN A 271 0.47 -34.56 -13.80
CA ASN A 271 1.38 -33.89 -14.72
C ASN A 271 1.30 -32.36 -14.52
N PRO A 272 2.44 -31.66 -14.35
CA PRO A 272 2.44 -30.21 -14.21
C PRO A 272 2.09 -29.55 -15.54
N LEU A 273 1.29 -28.48 -15.48
CA LEU A 273 0.91 -27.67 -16.62
C LEU A 273 1.72 -26.37 -16.62
N ILE A 274 2.88 -26.43 -17.27
CA ILE A 274 3.87 -25.35 -17.29
C ILE A 274 3.50 -24.32 -18.36
N THR A 275 3.68 -23.04 -18.04
CA THR A 275 3.38 -21.95 -18.97
C THR A 275 4.37 -21.92 -20.12
N GLU A 276 3.85 -21.98 -21.34
CA GLU A 276 4.62 -22.06 -22.57
C GLU A 276 4.98 -20.67 -23.12
N VAL A 277 5.92 -20.63 -24.05
CA VAL A 277 6.27 -19.40 -24.77
C VAL A 277 5.04 -18.80 -25.47
N GLY A 278 4.91 -17.48 -25.40
CA GLY A 278 3.79 -16.73 -25.99
C GLY A 278 2.56 -16.58 -25.08
N VAL A 279 2.55 -17.22 -23.91
CA VAL A 279 1.48 -17.07 -22.91
C VAL A 279 1.87 -16.04 -21.85
N THR A 280 0.90 -15.27 -21.36
CA THR A 280 1.12 -14.35 -20.23
C THR A 280 1.22 -15.13 -18.92
N ALA A 281 2.33 -14.99 -18.19
CA ALA A 281 2.46 -15.47 -16.82
C ALA A 281 2.20 -14.35 -15.82
N GLN A 282 1.54 -14.69 -14.71
CA GLN A 282 1.38 -13.77 -13.59
C GLN A 282 2.58 -13.92 -12.66
N LEU A 283 3.37 -12.86 -12.54
CA LEU A 283 4.52 -12.85 -11.63
C LEU A 283 4.08 -12.73 -10.17
N LYS A 284 3.18 -11.79 -9.89
CA LYS A 284 2.76 -11.51 -8.52
C LYS A 284 1.34 -10.98 -8.44
N PRO A 285 0.45 -11.58 -7.63
CA PRO A 285 -0.84 -11.01 -7.30
C PRO A 285 -0.69 -9.95 -6.19
N THR A 286 -1.04 -8.71 -6.51
CA THR A 286 -1.15 -7.63 -5.51
C THR A 286 -2.62 -7.37 -5.18
N LYS A 287 -2.95 -7.30 -3.87
CA LYS A 287 -4.25 -6.77 -3.44
C LYS A 287 -4.16 -5.25 -3.33
N THR A 288 -5.10 -4.55 -3.95
CA THR A 288 -5.22 -3.10 -3.80
C THR A 288 -6.38 -2.78 -2.85
N PRO A 289 -6.23 -1.88 -1.87
CA PRO A 289 -7.34 -1.45 -1.04
C PRO A 289 -8.33 -0.63 -1.88
N PRO A 290 -9.59 -0.48 -1.42
CA PRO A 290 -10.53 0.44 -2.05
C PRO A 290 -9.93 1.84 -2.21
N LEU A 291 -9.93 2.34 -3.44
CA LEU A 291 -9.43 3.65 -3.77
C LEU A 291 -10.57 4.67 -3.74
N LYS A 292 -10.30 5.88 -3.23
CA LYS A 292 -11.25 6.98 -3.30
C LYS A 292 -11.32 7.51 -4.73
N ALA A 293 -12.40 8.23 -5.05
CA ALA A 293 -12.49 8.95 -6.31
C ALA A 293 -11.26 9.88 -6.48
N ASN A 294 -10.70 9.90 -7.70
CA ASN A 294 -9.48 10.64 -8.05
C ASN A 294 -8.18 10.17 -7.38
N SER A 295 -8.15 8.98 -6.80
CA SER A 295 -6.88 8.34 -6.41
C SER A 295 -5.98 8.08 -7.62
N ARG A 296 -4.67 8.11 -7.38
CA ARG A 296 -3.64 7.81 -8.39
C ARG A 296 -2.86 6.57 -7.98
N ILE A 297 -2.65 5.66 -8.92
CA ILE A 297 -1.68 4.56 -8.80
C ILE A 297 -0.40 5.00 -9.50
N ILE A 298 0.73 4.79 -8.83
CA ILE A 298 2.07 5.00 -9.40
C ILE A 298 2.73 3.63 -9.44
N ILE A 299 3.15 3.21 -10.63
CA ILE A 299 3.89 1.98 -10.86
C ILE A 299 5.31 2.38 -11.18
N ASP A 300 6.26 1.84 -10.42
CA ASP A 300 7.68 1.92 -10.70
C ASP A 300 8.17 0.47 -10.83
N ALA A 301 8.75 0.13 -11.97
CA ALA A 301 9.14 -1.22 -12.30
C ALA A 301 10.47 -1.19 -13.05
N ASN A 302 11.43 -1.98 -12.56
CA ASN A 302 12.67 -2.26 -13.26
C ASN A 302 12.64 -3.70 -13.77
N TYR A 303 12.95 -3.90 -15.04
CA TYR A 303 12.89 -5.22 -15.66
C TYR A 303 14.05 -5.39 -16.64
N ILE A 304 14.51 -6.64 -16.76
CA ILE A 304 15.56 -7.03 -17.70
C ILE A 304 14.99 -8.11 -18.60
N ALA A 305 14.99 -7.87 -19.90
CA ALA A 305 14.69 -8.89 -20.89
C ALA A 305 16.00 -9.56 -21.33
N SER A 306 15.99 -10.89 -21.43
CA SER A 306 17.10 -11.66 -22.01
C SER A 306 16.60 -12.71 -23.01
N GLY A 307 17.39 -12.93 -24.07
CA GLY A 307 17.09 -13.89 -25.15
C GLY A 307 16.27 -13.29 -26.30
N SER A 308 16.40 -13.88 -27.49
CA SER A 308 15.70 -13.44 -28.70
C SER A 308 14.19 -13.62 -28.54
N ASN A 309 13.43 -12.52 -28.56
CA ASN A 309 11.99 -12.36 -28.78
C ASN A 309 11.50 -11.07 -28.11
N GLN A 310 10.36 -10.56 -28.53
CA GLN A 310 9.72 -9.41 -27.90
C GLN A 310 9.17 -9.79 -26.51
N LYS A 311 9.50 -9.00 -25.50
CA LYS A 311 8.94 -9.15 -24.14
C LYS A 311 8.25 -7.87 -23.71
N THR A 312 7.14 -8.03 -23.01
CA THR A 312 6.33 -6.93 -22.48
C THR A 312 5.91 -7.26 -21.06
N VAL A 313 6.16 -6.33 -20.14
CA VAL A 313 5.62 -6.38 -18.78
C VAL A 313 4.27 -5.69 -18.81
N ILE A 314 3.25 -6.27 -18.17
CA ILE A 314 1.92 -5.68 -18.12
C ILE A 314 1.49 -5.64 -16.65
N VAL A 315 0.99 -4.49 -16.19
CA VAL A 315 0.28 -4.41 -14.91
C VAL A 315 -1.21 -4.32 -15.19
N LYS A 316 -1.97 -5.22 -14.55
CA LYS A 316 -3.42 -5.30 -14.69
C LYS A 316 -4.13 -4.95 -13.39
N LEU A 317 -5.28 -4.28 -13.50
CA LEU A 317 -6.21 -4.03 -12.40
C LEU A 317 -7.60 -4.54 -12.79
N GLY A 318 -8.10 -5.55 -12.06
CA GLY A 318 -9.39 -6.18 -12.37
C GLY A 318 -9.46 -6.77 -13.78
N GLY A 319 -8.32 -7.26 -14.30
CA GLY A 319 -8.20 -7.81 -15.66
C GLY A 319 -7.91 -6.78 -16.76
N ASN A 320 -8.01 -5.48 -16.47
CA ASN A 320 -7.70 -4.41 -17.43
C ASN A 320 -6.24 -3.99 -17.34
N ASP A 321 -5.59 -3.82 -18.48
CA ASP A 321 -4.22 -3.33 -18.56
C ASP A 321 -4.19 -1.84 -18.17
N ILE A 322 -3.43 -1.50 -17.12
CA ILE A 322 -3.26 -0.13 -16.62
C ILE A 322 -1.85 0.41 -16.85
N PHE A 323 -0.91 -0.47 -17.22
CA PHE A 323 0.44 -0.11 -17.61
C PHE A 323 0.98 -1.16 -18.58
N THR A 324 1.35 -0.70 -19.77
CA THR A 324 1.99 -1.49 -20.82
C THR A 324 3.11 -0.62 -21.40
N PRO A 325 4.36 -0.80 -20.97
CA PRO A 325 5.48 -0.07 -21.52
C PRO A 325 5.76 -0.54 -22.96
N SER A 326 6.56 0.23 -23.69
CA SER A 326 7.02 -0.15 -25.02
C SER A 326 7.68 -1.53 -24.99
N VAL A 327 7.48 -2.28 -26.07
CA VAL A 327 8.09 -3.61 -26.25
C VAL A 327 9.60 -3.52 -26.09
N ILE A 328 10.16 -4.45 -25.31
CA ILE A 328 11.61 -4.54 -25.10
C ILE A 328 12.15 -5.50 -26.16
N THR A 329 13.06 -5.00 -26.99
CA THR A 329 13.86 -5.80 -27.89
C THR A 329 15.26 -5.94 -27.30
N THR A 330 15.71 -7.17 -27.07
CA THR A 330 17.08 -7.48 -26.64
C THR A 330 18.04 -7.54 -27.82
#